data_AF-A0A2T1CX49-F1
#
_entry.id   AF-A0A2T1CX49-F1
#
_cell.length_a   1.000
_cell.length_b   1.000
_cell.length_c   1.000
_cell.angle_alpha   90.00
_cell.angle_beta   90.00
_cell.angle_gamma   90.00
#
_symmetry.space_group_name_H-M   'P 1'
#
loop_
_entity.id
_entity.type
_entity.pdbx_description
1 polymer ?
#
loop_
_entity_poly.entity_id
_entity_poly.type
_entity_poly.pdbx_seq_one_letter_code
_entity_poly.pdbx_strand_id
1 'polypeptide(L)' 'MIEFEYLTDKDGKPKAVVIPIEVWQRITTIETVSEAEISAGIEDYCLNKAMDEAKNSPLLDRAAALEFLEE' A
#
# COMPACT_ATOMS: atom_id res chain seq x y z
N MET A 1 -15.13 -24.35 -6.60
CA MET A 1 -13.70 -24.10 -6.36
C MET A 1 -13.58 -22.58 -6.24
N ILE A 2 -13.02 -22.05 -5.15
CA ILE A 2 -12.84 -20.60 -5.02
C ILE A 2 -11.63 -20.26 -5.88
N GLU A 3 -11.85 -19.55 -6.98
CA GLU A 3 -10.75 -19.03 -7.81
C GLU A 3 -10.21 -17.78 -7.14
N PHE A 4 -8.93 -17.83 -6.75
CA PHE A 4 -8.19 -16.65 -6.29
C PHE A 4 -7.55 -15.99 -7.49
N GLU A 5 -7.90 -14.73 -7.72
CA GLU A 5 -7.24 -13.91 -8.73
C GLU A 5 -6.05 -13.20 -8.09
N TYR A 6 -4.92 -13.14 -8.80
CA TYR A 6 -3.70 -12.55 -8.30
C TYR A 6 -3.35 -11.31 -9.10
N LEU A 7 -3.08 -10.20 -8.41
CA LEU A 7 -2.49 -9.02 -9.01
C LEU A 7 -0.98 -9.22 -9.08
N THR A 8 -0.43 -9.14 -10.29
CA THR A 8 1.01 -9.33 -10.53
C THR A 8 1.74 -8.01 -10.74
N ASP A 9 3.03 -7.99 -10.46
CA ASP A 9 3.91 -6.89 -10.87
C ASP A 9 4.27 -6.94 -12.37
N LYS A 10 5.14 -6.02 -12.80
CA LYS A 10 5.60 -5.91 -14.19
C LYS A 10 6.40 -7.14 -14.66
N ASP A 11 6.94 -7.92 -13.73
CA ASP A 11 7.70 -9.14 -13.99
C ASP A 11 6.81 -10.40 -13.93
N GLY A 12 5.50 -10.23 -13.75
CA GLY A 12 4.52 -11.32 -13.62
C GLY A 12 4.53 -12.01 -12.26
N LYS A 13 5.20 -11.46 -11.25
CA LYS A 13 5.23 -12.04 -9.91
C LYS A 13 3.99 -11.60 -9.12
N PRO A 14 3.28 -12.52 -8.44
CA PRO A 14 2.14 -12.16 -7.60
C PRO A 14 2.53 -11.18 -6.49
N LYS A 15 1.78 -10.08 -6.37
CA LYS A 15 1.98 -9.02 -5.37
C LYS A 15 0.78 -8.86 -4.43
N ALA A 16 -0.42 -9.17 -4.89
CA ALA A 16 -1.62 -9.19 -4.06
C ALA A 16 -2.61 -10.25 -4.57
N VAL A 17 -3.62 -10.56 -3.75
CA VAL A 17 -4.71 -11.50 -4.09
C VAL A 17 -6.04 -10.76 -3.98
N VAL A 18 -6.91 -10.99 -4.97
CA VAL A 18 -8.30 -10.55 -4.96
C VAL A 18 -9.12 -11.67 -4.33
N ILE A 19 -9.74 -11.37 -3.20
CA ILE A 19 -10.58 -12.32 -2.45
C ILE A 19 -12.02 -11.84 -2.53
N PRO A 20 -12.97 -12.65 -3.02
CA PRO A 20 -14.40 -12.34 -2.95
C PRO A 20 -14.82 -11.99 -1.52
N ILE A 21 -15.66 -10.98 -1.35
CA ILE A 21 -16.00 -10.44 -0.02
C ILE A 21 -16.63 -11.50 0.89
N GLU A 22 -17.39 -12.44 0.33
CA GLU A 22 -18.03 -13.54 1.06
C GLU A 22 -17.01 -14.55 1.60
N VAL A 23 -15.89 -14.71 0.90
CA VAL A 23 -14.77 -15.57 1.31
C VAL A 23 -13.92 -14.83 2.34
N TRP A 24 -13.64 -13.54 2.10
CA TRP A 24 -12.92 -12.69 3.04
C TRP A 24 -13.59 -12.68 4.42
N GLN A 25 -14.90 -12.41 4.46
CA GLN A 25 -15.69 -12.38 5.70
C GLN A 25 -15.71 -13.70 6.47
N ARG A 26 -15.51 -14.85 5.80
CA ARG A 26 -15.43 -16.17 6.45
C ARG A 26 -14.05 -16.49 7.01
N ILE A 27 -12.99 -15.96 6.39
CA ILE A 27 -11.60 -16.21 6.76
C ILE A 27 -11.14 -15.24 7.84
N THR A 28 -11.57 -13.98 7.75
CA THR A 28 -11.23 -12.96 8.73
C THR A 28 -12.19 -13.03 9.90
N THR A 29 -11.68 -13.30 11.10
CA THR A 29 -12.40 -13.08 12.35
C THR A 29 -12.50 -11.58 12.56
N ILE A 30 -13.46 -10.92 11.90
CA ILE A 30 -13.64 -9.48 12.02
C ILE A 30 -14.19 -9.20 13.42
N GLU A 31 -13.31 -8.96 14.40
CA GLU A 31 -13.57 -7.84 15.30
C GLU A 31 -13.83 -6.65 14.38
N THR A 32 -14.96 -5.97 14.55
CA THR A 32 -15.37 -4.86 13.68
C THR A 32 -14.31 -3.77 13.69
N VAL A 33 -13.30 -3.90 12.82
CA VAL A 33 -12.30 -2.87 12.59
C VAL A 33 -13.05 -1.72 11.94
N SER A 34 -13.04 -0.58 12.60
CA SER A 34 -13.70 0.61 12.10
C SER A 34 -13.05 1.06 10.78
N GLU A 35 -13.82 1.75 9.94
CA GLU A 35 -13.29 2.38 8.72
C GLU A 35 -12.08 3.28 9.04
N ALA A 36 -12.10 3.96 10.18
CA ALA A 36 -11.00 4.79 10.65
C ALA A 36 -9.71 4.00 10.91
N GLU A 37 -9.79 2.82 11.54
CA GLU A 37 -8.63 1.97 11.78
C GLU A 37 -8.07 1.37 10.49
N ILE A 38 -8.94 1.01 9.54
CA ILE A 38 -8.52 0.56 8.20
C ILE A 38 -7.82 1.70 7.46
N SER A 39 -8.39 2.91 7.48
CA SER A 39 -7.80 4.09 6.84
C SER A 39 -6.43 4.41 7.43
N ALA A 40 -6.29 4.42 8.76
CA ALA A 40 -5.02 4.66 9.43
C ALA A 40 -3.97 3.60 9.07
N GLY A 41 -4.35 2.33 9.04
CA GLY A 41 -3.44 1.25 8.62
C GLY A 41 -2.99 1.37 7.17
N ILE A 42 -3.87 1.82 6.27
CA ILE A 42 -3.52 2.07 4.87
C ILE A 42 -2.57 3.28 4.76
N GLU A 43 -2.84 4.36 5.49
CA GLU A 43 -2.00 5.55 5.52
C GLU A 43 -0.59 5.23 6.01
N ASP A 44 -0.48 4.54 7.15
CA ASP A 44 0.80 4.08 7.72
C ASP A 44 1.56 3.19 6.74
N TYR A 45 0.88 2.25 6.08
CA TYR A 45 1.51 1.40 5.07
C TYR A 45 2.06 2.23 3.91
N CYS A 46 1.27 3.16 3.37
CA CYS A 46 1.68 4.00 2.24
C CYS A 46 2.86 4.91 2.60
N LEU A 47 2.82 5.55 3.77
CA LEU A 47 3.88 6.42 4.27
C LEU A 47 5.18 5.64 4.48
N ASN A 48 5.12 4.49 5.15
CA ASN A 48 6.30 3.66 5.40
C ASN A 48 6.93 3.19 4.08
N LYS A 49 6.10 2.81 3.11
CA LYS A 49 6.59 2.41 1.79
C LYS A 49 7.23 3.58 1.03
N ALA A 50 6.63 4.77 1.05
CA ALA A 50 7.20 5.96 0.45
C ALA A 50 8.55 6.34 1.10
N MET A 51 8.64 6.23 2.43
CA MET A 51 9.88 6.40 3.19
C MET A 51 10.97 5.40 2.78
N ASP A 52 10.61 4.12 2.61
CA ASP A 52 11.55 3.09 2.16
C ASP A 52 12.06 3.34 0.74
N GLU A 53 11.18 3.76 -0.18
CA GLU A 53 11.56 4.13 -1.54
C GLU A 53 12.48 5.38 -1.53
N ALA A 54 12.18 6.36 -0.69
CA ALA A 54 12.95 7.60 -0.52
C ALA A 54 14.36 7.37 0.04
N LYS A 55 14.65 6.24 0.70
CA LYS A 55 16.04 5.91 1.12
C LYS A 55 17.03 5.86 -0.06
N ASN A 56 16.52 5.63 -1.26
CA ASN A 56 17.34 5.59 -2.48
C ASN A 56 17.38 6.92 -3.24
N SER A 57 16.71 7.97 -2.74
CA SER A 57 16.73 9.29 -3.38
C SER A 57 17.88 10.16 -2.84
N PRO A 58 18.43 11.07 -3.66
CA PRO A 58 19.40 12.04 -3.20
C PRO A 58 18.76 13.03 -2.23
N LEU A 59 19.49 13.39 -1.17
CA LEU A 59 19.08 14.48 -0.27
C LEU A 59 19.31 15.81 -0.98
N LEU A 60 18.22 16.56 -1.15
CA LEU A 60 18.27 17.92 -1.70
C LEU A 60 18.63 18.90 -0.58
N ASP A 61 19.43 19.91 -0.92
CA ASP A 61 19.55 21.08 -0.06
C ASP A 61 18.27 21.93 -0.13
N ARG A 62 18.18 22.93 0.75
CA ARG A 62 16.99 23.78 0.84
C ARG A 62 16.64 24.48 -0.48
N ALA A 63 17.63 24.92 -1.26
CA ALA A 63 17.37 25.64 -2.50
C ALA A 63 16.84 24.70 -3.57
N ALA A 64 17.50 23.56 -3.77
CA ALA A 64 17.09 22.53 -4.72
C ALA A 64 15.73 21.92 -4.36
N ALA A 65 15.42 21.77 -3.07
CA ALA A 65 14.12 21.28 -2.61
C ALA A 65 12.98 22.28 -2.90
N LEU A 66 13.24 23.59 -2.77
CA LEU A 66 12.24 24.61 -3.11
C LEU A 66 11.99 24.65 -4.62
N GLU A 67 13.05 24.57 -5.43
CA GLU A 67 12.93 24.50 -6.89
C GLU A 67 12.12 23.28 -7.33
N PHE A 68 12.37 22.10 -6.76
CA PHE A 68 11.60 20.88 -7.04
C PHE A 68 10.11 20.97 -6.68
N LEU A 69 9.73 21.77 -5.68
CA LEU A 69 8.33 21.93 -5.26
C LEU A 69 7.56 22.95 -6.11
N GLU A 70 8.26 23.77 -6.88
CA GLU A 70 7.66 24.79 -7.76
C GLU A 70 7.37 24.26 -9.18
N GLU A 71 7.93 23.10 -9.56
CA GLU A 71 7.63 22.34 -10.80
C GLU A 71 6.40 21.43 -10.66
#